data_AF-A0A919R332-F1
#
_entry.id   AF-A0A919R332-F1
#
_cell.length_a   1.000
_cell.length_b   1.000
_cell.length_c   1.000
_cell.angle_alpha   90.00
_cell.angle_beta   90.00
_cell.angle_gamma   90.00
#
_symmetry.space_group_name_H-M   'P 1'
#
loop_
_entity.id
_entity.type
_entity.pdbx_description
1 polymer ?
#
loop_
_entity_poly.entity_id
_entity_poly.type
_entity_poly.pdbx_seq_one_letter_code
_entity_poly.pdbx_strand_id
1 'polypeptide(L)'
;MHLKRLWAPSLAVAACGALAAALVAAVPQAAGARAAAPADIPGYQIVKLPNANVPNFTRRTVRCPAGKRAIGGGAEAQGADAILVGSFPTDDGTGWIGLGRQNRYGDVGISVYVICAS
;
A
#
# COMPACT_ATOMS: atom_id res chain seq x y z
N MET A 1 -14.84 43.13 53.06
CA MET A 1 -14.13 42.68 54.29
C MET A 1 -13.12 41.63 53.87
N HIS A 2 -11.85 42.00 53.76
CA HIS A 2 -10.84 41.85 54.82
C HIS A 2 -10.65 40.36 55.18
N LEU A 3 -9.61 39.69 54.67
CA LEU A 3 -8.19 39.79 55.03
C LEU A 3 -7.86 39.06 56.34
N LYS A 4 -6.75 38.29 56.25
CA LYS A 4 -5.86 37.74 57.28
C LYS A 4 -6.12 36.26 57.64
N ARG A 5 -5.25 35.29 57.29
CA ARG A 5 -3.78 35.11 57.51
C ARG A 5 -3.51 34.52 58.90
N LEU A 6 -2.41 33.75 58.97
CA LEU A 6 -1.66 33.24 60.15
C LEU A 6 -1.96 31.76 60.48
N TRP A 7 -1.01 30.86 60.77
CA TRP A 7 0.47 30.82 60.72
C TRP A 7 0.90 29.33 60.96
N ALA A 8 2.18 29.02 60.78
CA ALA A 8 2.85 27.72 60.59
C ALA A 8 3.00 26.87 61.89
N PRO A 9 3.62 25.66 61.83
CA PRO A 9 5.09 25.60 61.83
C PRO A 9 5.73 24.52 60.94
N SER A 10 7.00 24.77 60.65
CA SER A 10 7.96 23.94 59.93
C SER A 10 8.33 22.67 60.70
N LEU A 11 8.49 21.55 59.98
CA LEU A 11 9.35 20.43 60.39
C LEU A 11 10.21 20.03 59.19
N ALA A 12 11.50 20.31 59.33
CA ALA A 12 12.54 19.88 58.42
C ALA A 12 12.71 18.35 58.48
N VAL A 13 12.88 17.71 57.33
CA VAL A 13 13.62 16.44 57.24
C VAL A 13 14.65 16.58 56.13
N ALA A 14 15.86 16.20 56.50
CA ALA A 14 17.11 16.44 55.82
C ALA A 14 17.34 15.49 54.63
N ALA A 15 18.04 16.04 53.64
CA ALA A 15 19.12 15.47 52.85
C ALA A 15 19.18 13.95 52.60
N CYS A 16 19.21 13.58 51.31
CA CYS A 16 20.30 12.85 50.65
C CYS A 16 19.73 12.10 49.43
N GLY A 17 19.77 12.75 48.27
CA GLY A 17 19.50 12.10 46.99
C GLY A 17 20.39 12.75 45.95
N ALA A 18 21.57 12.18 45.79
CA ALA A 18 22.65 12.68 44.97
C ALA A 18 22.23 12.94 43.51
N LEU A 19 22.91 13.93 42.92
CA LEU A 19 22.83 14.35 41.53
C LEU A 19 22.82 13.14 40.56
N ALA A 20 21.68 12.87 39.93
CA ALA A 20 21.67 12.17 38.65
C ALA A 20 21.88 13.22 37.55
N ALA A 21 23.14 13.59 37.31
CA ALA A 21 23.50 14.39 36.15
C ALA A 21 23.12 13.59 34.89
N ALA A 22 22.20 14.13 34.11
CA ALA A 22 21.74 13.53 32.86
C ALA A 22 22.91 13.45 31.86
N LEU A 23 23.51 12.26 31.74
CA LEU A 23 24.36 11.91 30.61
C LEU A 23 23.44 11.58 29.43
N VAL A 24 22.91 12.60 28.76
CA VAL A 24 22.40 12.43 27.41
C VAL A 24 23.62 12.25 26.53
N ALA A 25 23.99 11.00 26.25
CA ALA A 25 24.97 10.70 25.23
C ALA A 25 24.50 11.35 23.93
N ALA A 26 25.26 12.33 23.43
CA ALA A 26 25.01 12.94 22.14
C ALA A 26 25.22 11.86 21.07
N VAL A 27 24.12 11.25 20.62
CA VAL A 27 24.14 10.37 19.46
C VAL A 27 24.48 11.26 18.27
N PRO A 28 25.60 11.05 17.55
CA PRO A 28 25.83 11.80 16.34
C PRO A 28 24.69 11.43 15.38
N GLN A 29 23.85 12.41 15.04
CA GLN A 29 22.94 12.28 13.91
C GLN A 29 23.83 12.10 12.69
N ALA A 30 24.00 10.86 12.23
CA ALA A 30 24.51 10.61 10.90
C ALA A 30 23.63 11.45 9.95
N ALA A 31 24.24 12.36 9.19
CA ALA A 31 23.54 13.10 8.16
C ALA A 31 22.85 12.07 7.27
N GLY A 32 21.52 11.99 7.38
CA GLY A 32 20.74 10.98 6.66
C GLY A 32 21.09 11.08 5.19
N ALA A 33 21.67 10.03 4.61
CA ALA A 33 21.81 9.94 3.18
C ALA A 33 20.42 10.15 2.59
N ARG A 34 20.24 11.20 1.77
CA ARG A 34 19.01 11.35 1.00
C ARG A 34 18.88 10.07 0.18
N ALA A 35 17.81 9.31 0.41
CA ALA A 35 17.48 8.20 -0.47
C ALA A 35 17.49 8.72 -1.90
N ALA A 36 18.24 8.07 -2.78
CA ALA A 36 18.17 8.37 -4.19
C ALA A 36 16.70 8.25 -4.63
N ALA A 37 16.22 9.20 -5.44
CA ALA A 37 14.91 9.07 -6.04
C ALA A 37 14.84 7.71 -6.76
N PRO A 38 13.71 6.98 -6.68
CA PRO A 38 13.57 5.71 -7.37
C PRO A 38 13.85 5.92 -8.86
N ALA A 39 14.60 5.00 -9.46
CA ALA A 39 14.83 5.03 -10.90
C ALA A 39 13.48 4.85 -11.62
N ASP A 40 13.20 5.72 -12.60
CA ASP A 40 12.02 5.58 -13.45
C ASP A 40 12.08 4.26 -14.22
N ILE A 41 10.95 3.54 -14.29
CA ILE A 41 10.81 2.36 -15.14
C ILE A 41 10.54 2.84 -16.57
N PRO A 42 11.45 2.60 -17.54
CA PRO A 42 11.28 3.08 -18.90
C PRO A 42 9.96 2.61 -19.52
N GLY A 43 9.22 3.55 -20.11
CA GLY A 43 7.96 3.24 -20.78
C GLY A 43 6.86 2.71 -19.85
N TYR A 44 6.93 2.93 -18.54
CA TYR A 44 5.89 2.56 -17.59
C TYR A 44 4.51 3.07 -18.03
N GLN A 45 3.52 2.18 -18.06
CA GLN A 45 2.11 2.55 -18.19
C GLN A 45 1.21 1.45 -17.63
N ILE A 46 0.00 1.84 -17.23
CA ILE A 46 -1.06 0.90 -16.86
C ILE A 46 -2.09 0.90 -17.99
N VAL A 47 -2.38 -0.28 -18.54
CA VAL A 47 -3.45 -0.48 -19.51
C VAL A 47 -4.59 -1.25 -18.86
N LYS A 48 -5.81 -0.77 -19.06
CA LYS A 48 -7.04 -1.37 -18.53
C LYS A 48 -7.89 -1.92 -19.67
N LEU A 49 -8.34 -3.15 -19.52
CA LEU A 49 -9.52 -3.67 -20.19
C LEU A 49 -10.73 -3.38 -19.29
N PRO A 50 -11.65 -2.49 -19.69
CA PRO A 50 -12.81 -2.11 -18.88
C PRO A 50 -13.71 -3.31 -18.56
N ASN A 51 -14.52 -3.16 -17.51
CA ASN A 51 -15.47 -4.18 -17.10
C ASN A 51 -16.40 -4.59 -18.25
N ALA A 52 -16.67 -5.89 -18.34
CA ALA A 52 -17.77 -6.43 -19.12
C ALA A 52 -18.26 -7.71 -18.45
N ASN A 53 -19.58 -7.93 -18.50
CA ASN A 53 -20.14 -9.22 -18.11
C ASN A 53 -19.84 -10.23 -19.21
N VAL A 54 -19.17 -11.31 -18.83
CA VAL A 54 -18.83 -12.43 -19.70
C VAL A 54 -19.31 -13.74 -19.08
N PRO A 55 -19.59 -14.79 -19.87
CA PRO A 55 -19.91 -16.10 -19.31
C PRO A 55 -18.86 -16.55 -18.29
N ASN A 56 -19.28 -17.24 -17.23
CA ASN A 56 -18.37 -17.74 -16.19
C ASN A 56 -17.16 -18.48 -16.78
N PHE A 57 -15.99 -18.27 -16.17
CA PHE A 57 -14.69 -18.81 -16.57
C PHE A 57 -14.15 -18.33 -17.93
N THR A 58 -14.82 -17.38 -18.57
CA THR A 58 -14.28 -16.73 -19.77
C THR A 58 -13.01 -15.96 -19.41
N ARG A 59 -11.92 -16.25 -20.13
CA ARG A 59 -10.67 -15.50 -20.02
C ARG A 59 -10.82 -14.16 -20.73
N ARG A 60 -10.61 -13.07 -20.00
CA ARG A 60 -10.43 -11.74 -20.58
C ARG A 60 -8.96 -11.39 -20.54
N THR A 61 -8.44 -10.84 -21.64
CA THR A 61 -7.02 -10.54 -21.79
C THR A 61 -6.82 -9.09 -22.17
N VAL A 62 -5.98 -8.38 -21.42
CA VAL A 62 -5.47 -7.05 -21.78
C VAL A 62 -4.04 -7.18 -22.26
N ARG A 63 -3.64 -6.38 -23.24
CA ARG A 63 -2.31 -6.43 -23.85
C ARG A 63 -1.56 -5.12 -23.64
N CYS A 64 -0.26 -5.23 -23.45
CA CYS A 64 0.65 -4.10 -23.55
C CYS A 64 0.69 -3.58 -24.99
N PRO A 65 0.93 -2.27 -25.18
CA PRO A 65 1.17 -1.73 -26.51
C PRO A 65 2.41 -2.35 -27.15
N ALA A 66 2.49 -2.29 -28.48
CA ALA A 66 3.61 -2.83 -29.23
C ALA A 66 4.96 -2.33 -28.69
N GLY A 67 5.93 -3.24 -28.59
CA GLY A 67 7.26 -2.95 -28.06
C GLY A 67 7.39 -2.95 -26.53
N LYS A 68 6.32 -3.25 -25.78
CA LYS A 68 6.36 -3.32 -24.30
C LYS A 68 6.03 -4.72 -23.77
N ARG A 69 6.55 -5.02 -22.58
CA ARG A 69 6.34 -6.27 -21.83
C ARG A 69 5.47 -6.02 -20.61
N ALA A 70 4.69 -7.02 -20.22
CA ALA A 70 3.98 -7.02 -18.95
C ALA A 70 4.98 -7.25 -17.81
N ILE A 71 5.03 -6.31 -16.87
CA ILE A 71 5.86 -6.40 -15.65
C ILE A 71 5.01 -6.62 -14.39
N GLY A 72 3.70 -6.67 -14.55
CA GLY A 72 2.73 -6.92 -13.49
C GLY A 72 1.31 -6.72 -14.01
N GLY A 73 0.33 -7.03 -13.19
CA GLY A 73 -1.07 -6.84 -13.55
C GLY A 73 -2.01 -7.38 -12.49
N GLY A 74 -3.30 -7.35 -12.82
CA GLY A 74 -4.35 -7.79 -11.94
C GLY A 74 -5.68 -7.94 -12.67
N ALA A 75 -6.62 -8.59 -12.02
CA ALA A 75 -7.99 -8.63 -12.47
C ALA A 75 -8.93 -8.43 -11.29
N GLU A 76 -10.12 -7.92 -11.56
CA GLU A 76 -11.17 -7.69 -10.59
C GLU A 76 -12.44 -8.41 -11.07
N ALA A 77 -13.03 -9.23 -10.21
CA ALA A 77 -14.34 -9.80 -10.43
C ALA A 77 -15.40 -8.91 -9.78
N GLN A 78 -16.42 -8.54 -10.54
CA GLN A 78 -17.41 -7.53 -10.18
C GLN A 78 -18.82 -8.12 -10.27
N GLY A 79 -19.64 -7.83 -9.26
CA GLY A 79 -20.99 -8.37 -9.10
C GLY A 79 -21.23 -8.88 -7.68
N ALA A 80 -22.49 -9.02 -7.28
CA ALA A 80 -22.89 -9.31 -5.89
C ALA A 80 -22.35 -10.64 -5.33
N ASP A 81 -22.08 -11.63 -6.19
CA ASP A 81 -21.55 -12.96 -5.84
C ASP A 81 -20.33 -13.30 -6.72
N ALA A 82 -19.56 -12.27 -7.10
CA ALA A 82 -18.41 -12.42 -7.99
C ALA A 82 -17.19 -13.00 -7.27
N ILE A 83 -16.58 -13.99 -7.89
CA ILE A 83 -15.35 -14.65 -7.43
C ILE A 83 -14.30 -14.49 -8.52
N LEU A 84 -13.17 -13.92 -8.15
CA LEU A 84 -11.99 -13.94 -9.02
C LEU A 84 -11.35 -15.33 -8.94
N VAL A 85 -11.24 -15.99 -10.09
CA VAL A 85 -10.75 -17.37 -10.19
C VAL A 85 -9.28 -17.39 -10.61
N GLY A 86 -8.84 -16.42 -11.40
CA GLY A 86 -7.44 -16.31 -11.78
C GLY A 86 -7.04 -14.93 -12.29
N SER A 87 -5.77 -14.63 -12.11
CA SER A 87 -5.10 -13.41 -12.52
C SER A 87 -3.62 -13.71 -12.73
N PHE A 88 -3.16 -13.76 -13.98
CA PHE A 88 -1.80 -14.20 -14.33
C PHE A 88 -1.34 -13.59 -15.67
N PRO A 89 -0.01 -13.48 -15.91
CA PRO A 89 0.50 -12.97 -17.18
C PRO A 89 0.15 -13.93 -18.33
N THR A 90 0.22 -13.43 -19.56
CA THR A 90 0.17 -14.26 -20.76
C THR A 90 1.50 -14.99 -20.97
N ASP A 91 1.49 -16.15 -21.62
CA ASP A 91 2.70 -16.98 -21.79
C ASP A 91 3.82 -16.26 -22.57
N ASP A 92 3.46 -15.35 -23.47
CA ASP A 92 4.38 -14.49 -24.22
C ASP A 92 4.87 -13.27 -23.43
N GLY A 93 4.37 -13.06 -22.20
CA GLY A 93 4.74 -11.95 -21.34
C GLY A 93 4.31 -10.57 -21.85
N THR A 94 3.34 -10.50 -22.77
CA THR A 94 2.88 -9.24 -23.38
C THR A 94 1.56 -8.74 -22.82
N GLY A 95 0.97 -9.43 -21.85
CA GLY A 95 -0.35 -9.08 -21.33
C GLY A 95 -0.68 -9.73 -20.01
N TRP A 96 -1.93 -9.54 -19.62
CA TRP A 96 -2.49 -10.09 -18.39
C TRP A 96 -3.85 -10.72 -18.67
N ILE A 97 -4.11 -11.85 -18.02
CA ILE A 97 -5.34 -12.62 -18.13
C ILE A 97 -6.08 -12.52 -16.81
N GLY A 98 -7.38 -12.25 -16.88
CA GLY A 98 -8.32 -12.31 -15.76
C GLY A 98 -9.51 -13.19 -16.09
N LEU A 99 -9.99 -13.96 -15.12
CA LEU A 99 -11.23 -14.73 -15.22
C LEU A 99 -11.86 -14.92 -13.85
N GLY A 100 -13.17 -15.06 -13.83
CA GLY A 100 -13.93 -15.26 -12.61
C GLY A 100 -15.20 -16.05 -12.87
N ARG A 101 -16.06 -16.09 -11.87
CA ARG A 101 -17.42 -16.62 -11.97
C ARG A 101 -18.35 -15.95 -10.96
N GLN A 102 -19.64 -16.20 -11.08
CA GLN A 102 -20.58 -16.10 -9.96
C GLN A 102 -21.13 -17.49 -9.60
N ASN A 103 -21.52 -17.73 -8.34
CA ASN A 103 -22.14 -19.01 -7.97
C ASN A 103 -23.62 -19.05 -8.35
N ARG A 104 -24.31 -17.91 -8.28
CA ARG A 104 -25.75 -17.78 -8.54
C ARG A 104 -26.14 -17.36 -9.96
N TYR A 105 -25.20 -16.87 -10.76
CA TYR A 105 -25.46 -16.30 -12.09
C TYR A 105 -24.56 -16.95 -13.15
N GLY A 106 -24.97 -16.88 -14.42
CA GLY A 106 -24.25 -17.47 -15.55
C GLY A 106 -23.12 -16.61 -16.12
N ASP A 107 -23.07 -15.33 -15.74
CA ASP A 107 -22.04 -14.38 -16.13
C ASP A 107 -21.37 -13.73 -14.92
N VAL A 108 -20.25 -13.06 -15.16
CA VAL A 108 -19.49 -12.31 -14.18
C VAL A 108 -18.89 -11.07 -14.82
N GLY A 109 -18.93 -9.94 -14.12
CA GLY A 109 -18.18 -8.75 -14.52
C GLY A 109 -16.69 -8.97 -14.28
N ILE A 110 -15.85 -8.76 -15.30
CA ILE A 110 -14.39 -8.85 -15.14
C ILE A 110 -13.76 -7.59 -15.71
N SER A 111 -12.88 -6.93 -14.95
CA SER A 111 -11.91 -5.97 -15.48
C SER A 111 -10.48 -6.50 -15.35
N VAL A 112 -9.60 -6.13 -16.27
CA VAL A 112 -8.21 -6.63 -16.30
C VAL A 112 -7.25 -5.47 -16.49
N TYR A 113 -6.14 -5.48 -15.76
CA TYR A 113 -5.11 -4.45 -15.75
C TYR A 113 -3.77 -5.10 -16.06
N VAL A 114 -2.95 -4.41 -16.84
CA VAL A 114 -1.54 -4.78 -17.06
C VAL A 114 -0.66 -3.55 -16.86
N ILE A 115 0.42 -3.75 -16.14
CA ILE A 115 1.51 -2.79 -16.00
C ILE A 115 2.54 -3.16 -17.06
N CYS A 116 2.88 -2.21 -17.92
CA CYS A 116 3.77 -2.40 -19.06
C CYS A 116 5.02 -1.54 -18.95
N ALA A 117 6.14 -2.05 -19.44
CA ALA A 117 7.41 -1.32 -19.58
C ALA A 117 8.12 -1.72 -20.89
N SER A 118 9.04 -0.88 -21.36
CA SER A 118 9.84 -1.09 -22.59
C SER A 118 11.18 -1.74 -22.29
#